data_AF-A0A975JBJ9-F1
#
_entry.id   AF-A0A975JBJ9-F1
#
_cell.length_a   1.000
_cell.length_b   1.000
_cell.length_c   1.000
_cell.angle_alpha   90.00
_cell.angle_beta   90.00
_cell.angle_gamma   90.00
#
_symmetry.space_group_name_H-M   'P 1'
#
loop_
_entity.id
_entity.type
_entity.pdbx_description
1 polymer ?
#
loop_
_entity_poly.entity_id
_entity_poly.type
_entity_poly.pdbx_seq_one_letter_code
_entity_poly.pdbx_strand_id
1 'polypeptide(L)' 'MTDRKSEEYGFYSHPRKSLSDVERQVMDRLRAAAEDVGAGAYAIAGVQPNEVVSQLIILSAELERLANVIEGRDRVN' A
#
# COMPACT_ATOMS: atom_id res chain seq x y z
N MET A 1 47.62 7.01 -24.92
CA MET A 1 46.19 6.97 -25.28
C MET A 1 45.48 6.18 -24.20
N THR A 2 44.88 6.87 -23.23
CA THR A 2 44.07 6.27 -22.17
C THR A 2 42.70 6.01 -22.74
N ASP A 3 42.43 4.74 -23.07
CA ASP A 3 41.14 4.29 -23.52
C ASP A 3 40.17 4.36 -22.34
N ARG A 4 39.29 5.36 -22.36
CA ARG A 4 38.22 5.53 -21.39
C ARG A 4 37.21 4.42 -21.63
N LYS A 5 37.38 3.29 -20.94
CA LYS A 5 36.27 2.37 -20.67
C LYS A 5 35.27 3.10 -19.76
N SER A 6 34.34 3.80 -20.39
CA SER A 6 33.07 4.19 -19.79
C SER A 6 32.33 2.91 -19.47
N GLU A 7 32.53 2.40 -18.26
CA GLU A 7 31.67 1.36 -17.70
C GLU A 7 30.31 2.00 -17.46
N GLU A 8 29.36 1.62 -18.32
CA GLU A 8 27.93 1.86 -18.16
C GLU A 8 27.53 1.50 -16.72
N TYR A 9 27.15 2.53 -15.95
CA TYR A 9 26.30 2.35 -14.79
C TYR A 9 24.96 1.82 -15.29
N GLY A 10 24.88 0.50 -15.46
CA GLY A 10 23.63 -0.21 -15.60
C GLY A 10 22.80 0.09 -14.36
N PHE A 11 21.83 0.99 -14.49
CA PHE A 11 20.77 1.14 -13.53
C PHE A 11 20.14 -0.24 -13.36
N TYR A 12 20.45 -0.92 -12.26
CA TYR A 12 19.77 -2.14 -11.88
C TYR A 12 18.30 -1.78 -11.61
N SER A 13 17.49 -1.77 -12.67
CA SER A 13 16.04 -1.89 -12.55
C SER A 13 15.80 -3.29 -12.00
N HIS A 14 15.81 -3.44 -10.67
CA HIS A 14 15.33 -4.67 -10.05
C HIS A 14 13.91 -4.91 -10.59
N PRO A 15 13.65 -6.04 -11.28
CA PRO A 15 12.30 -6.35 -11.71
C PRO A 15 11.43 -6.38 -10.46
N ARG A 16 10.34 -5.60 -10.44
CA ARG A 16 9.34 -5.70 -9.37
C ARG A 16 8.92 -7.16 -9.32
N LYS A 17 9.06 -7.82 -8.16
CA LYS A 17 8.59 -9.19 -7.95
C LYS A 17 7.12 -9.22 -8.39
N SER A 18 6.78 -10.04 -9.38
CA SER A 18 5.38 -10.23 -9.76
C SER A 18 4.65 -10.84 -8.57
N LEU A 19 3.54 -10.23 -8.15
CA LEU A 19 2.70 -10.78 -7.10
C LEU A 19 2.22 -12.18 -7.51
N SER A 20 2.31 -13.11 -6.57
CA SER A 20 1.58 -14.37 -6.65
C SER A 20 0.07 -14.12 -6.64
N ASP A 21 -0.72 -15.08 -7.11
CA ASP A 21 -2.18 -14.93 -7.13
C ASP A 21 -2.76 -14.78 -5.72
N VAL A 22 -2.12 -15.40 -4.71
CA VAL A 22 -2.48 -15.24 -3.30
C VAL A 22 -2.17 -13.82 -2.82
N GLU A 23 -0.98 -13.29 -3.10
CA GLU A 23 -0.62 -11.91 -2.73
C GLU A 23 -1.58 -10.90 -3.39
N ARG A 24 -1.95 -11.10 -4.66
CA ARG A 24 -2.93 -10.25 -5.36
C ARG A 24 -4.31 -10.33 -4.69
N GLN A 25 -4.80 -11.53 -4.39
CA GLN A 25 -6.10 -11.71 -3.73
C GLN A 25 -6.13 -11.05 -2.35
N VAL A 26 -5.05 -11.16 -1.57
CA VAL A 26 -4.95 -10.53 -0.24
C VAL A 26 -4.93 -9.00 -0.39
N MET A 27 -4.14 -8.46 -1.32
CA MET A 27 -4.10 -7.03 -1.61
C MET A 27 -5.49 -6.49 -1.98
N ASP A 28 -6.20 -7.15 -2.90
CA ASP A 28 -7.54 -6.71 -3.33
C ASP A 28 -8.54 -6.72 -2.16
N ARG A 29 -8.47 -7.73 -1.29
CA ARG A 29 -9.32 -7.80 -0.09
C ARG A 29 -9.01 -6.70 0.93
N LEU A 30 -7.72 -6.37 1.12
CA LEU A 30 -7.32 -5.27 1.99
C LEU A 30 -7.84 -3.93 1.46
N ARG A 31 -7.74 -3.70 0.15
CA ARG A 31 -8.27 -2.49 -0.51
C ARG A 31 -9.79 -2.38 -0.37
N ALA A 32 -10.52 -3.48 -0.63
CA ALA A 32 -11.97 -3.50 -0.44
C ALA A 32 -12.37 -3.23 1.01
N ALA A 33 -11.68 -3.85 1.98
CA ALA A 33 -11.93 -3.60 3.39
C ALA A 33 -11.60 -2.15 3.81
N ALA A 34 -10.55 -1.55 3.25
CA ALA A 34 -10.22 -0.14 3.49
C ALA A 34 -11.35 0.79 3.01
N GLU A 35 -11.87 0.54 1.81
CA GLU A 35 -12.99 1.29 1.24
C GLU A 35 -14.26 1.14 2.09
N ASP A 36 -14.62 -0.09 2.48
CA ASP A 36 -15.79 -0.36 3.31
C ASP A 36 -15.69 0.31 4.69
N VAL A 37 -14.52 0.22 5.33
CA VAL A 37 -14.28 0.86 6.64
C VAL A 37 -14.32 2.38 6.51
N GLY A 38 -13.73 2.96 5.47
CA GLY A 38 -13.75 4.40 5.21
C GLY A 38 -15.17 4.91 4.96
N ALA A 39 -15.95 4.20 4.14
CA ALA A 39 -17.35 4.51 3.89
C ALA A 39 -18.19 4.39 5.18
N GLY A 40 -17.96 3.35 5.98
CA GLY A 40 -18.58 3.16 7.28
C GLY A 40 -18.28 4.30 8.25
N ALA A 41 -17.03 4.76 8.32
CA ALA A 41 -16.63 5.91 9.14
C ALA A 41 -17.41 7.18 8.75
N TYR A 42 -17.51 7.45 7.45
CA TYR A 42 -18.28 8.60 6.95
C TYR A 42 -19.77 8.47 7.26
N ALA A 43 -20.34 7.29 7.14
CA ALA A 43 -21.76 7.03 7.42
C ALA A 43 -22.14 7.30 8.88
N ILE A 44 -21.23 7.07 9.82
CA ILE A 44 -21.48 7.25 11.27
C ILE A 44 -21.00 8.60 11.82
N ALA A 45 -20.32 9.42 11.02
CA ALA A 45 -19.63 10.64 11.48
C ALA A 45 -20.56 11.69 12.12
N GLY A 46 -21.85 11.68 11.79
CA GLY A 46 -22.86 12.56 12.39
C GLY A 46 -23.52 12.02 13.66
N VAL A 47 -23.22 10.78 14.05
CA VAL A 47 -23.93 10.05 15.12
C VAL A 47 -22.99 9.59 16.23
N GLN A 48 -21.77 9.17 15.88
CA GLN A 48 -20.82 8.59 16.81
C GLN A 48 -19.78 9.60 17.29
N PRO A 49 -19.13 9.36 18.45
CA PRO A 49 -18.04 10.20 18.91
C PRO A 49 -16.92 10.30 17.88
N ASN A 50 -16.30 11.48 17.78
CA ASN A 50 -15.18 11.75 16.86
C ASN A 50 -14.02 10.76 17.02
N GLU A 51 -13.80 10.22 18.21
CA GLU A 51 -12.76 9.22 18.47
C GLU A 51 -13.01 7.92 17.69
N VAL A 52 -14.25 7.41 17.70
CA VAL A 52 -14.61 6.18 16.97
C VAL A 52 -14.45 6.39 15.47
N VAL A 53 -14.92 7.53 14.96
CA VAL A 53 -14.79 7.90 13.54
C VAL A 53 -13.32 8.00 13.14
N SER A 54 -12.49 8.64 13.98
CA SER A 54 -11.05 8.79 13.74
C SER A 54 -10.33 7.44 13.73
N GLN A 55 -10.68 6.53 14.64
CA GLN A 55 -10.11 5.18 14.69
C GLN A 55 -10.44 4.39 13.43
N LEU A 56 -11.67 4.50 12.89
CA LEU A 56 -12.04 3.84 11.64
C LEU A 56 -11.29 4.44 10.44
N ILE A 57 -11.11 5.76 10.39
CA ILE A 57 -10.31 6.40 9.34
C ILE A 57 -8.86 5.90 9.39
N ILE A 58 -8.26 5.85 10.58
CA ILE A 58 -6.90 5.32 10.77
C ILE A 58 -6.83 3.86 10.30
N LEU A 59 -7.79 3.02 10.71
CA LEU A 59 -7.85 1.62 10.31
C LEU A 59 -7.96 1.47 8.78
N SER A 60 -8.78 2.28 8.11
CA SER A 60 -8.89 2.26 6.64
C SER A 60 -7.54 2.59 5.97
N ALA A 61 -6.81 3.57 6.49
CA ALA A 61 -5.50 3.95 5.98
C ALA A 61 -4.45 2.85 6.23
N GLU A 62 -4.51 2.16 7.37
CA GLU A 62 -3.61 1.04 7.67
C GLU A 62 -3.83 -0.16 6.74
N LEU A 63 -5.09 -0.46 6.41
CA LEU A 63 -5.42 -1.52 5.44
C LEU A 63 -4.85 -1.21 4.05
N GLU A 64 -5.01 0.02 3.58
CA GLU A 64 -4.44 0.50 2.31
C GLU A 64 -2.89 0.45 2.34
N ARG A 65 -2.28 0.84 3.47
CA ARG A 65 -0.82 0.72 3.67
C ARG A 65 -0.36 -0.73 3.58
N LEU A 66 -1.07 -1.67 4.19
CA LEU A 66 -0.73 -3.10 4.10
C LEU A 66 -0.85 -3.62 2.67
N ALA A 67 -1.86 -3.17 1.91
CA ALA A 67 -1.96 -3.48 0.48
C ALA A 67 -0.75 -2.94 -0.31
N ASN A 68 -0.31 -1.71 -0.02
CA ASN A 68 0.87 -1.10 -0.65
C ASN A 68 2.19 -1.81 -0.29
N VAL A 69 2.30 -2.35 0.92
CA VAL A 69 3.44 -3.20 1.33
C VAL A 69 3.48 -4.48 0.49
N ILE A 70 2.34 -5.15 0.32
CA ILE A 70 2.25 -6.35 -0.52
C ILE A 70 2.61 -6.02 -1.97
N GLU A 71 2.12 -4.90 -2.50
CA GLU A 71 2.44 -4.40 -3.84
C GLU A 71 3.92 -4.00 -4.02
N GLY A 72 4.69 -3.95 -2.91
CA GLY A 72 6.10 -3.53 -2.92
C GLY A 72 6.29 -2.03 -3.12
N ARG A 73 5.25 -1.23 -2.88
CA ARG A 73 5.26 0.24 -2.96
C ARG A 73 5.67 0.89 -1.66
N ASP A 74 5.34 0.26 -0.53
CA ASP A 74 5.77 0.67 0.81
C ASP A 74 6.71 -0.36 1.43
N ARG A 75 7.62 0.13 2.29
CA ARG A 75 8.51 -0.73 3.08
C ARG A 75 7.95 -0.87 4.50
N VAL A 76 8.05 -2.08 5.06
CA VAL A 76 7.91 -2.28 6.50
C VAL A 76 9.22 -1.80 7.13
N ASN A 77 9.18 -0.67 7.83
CA ASN A 77 10.26 -0.26 8.73
C ASN A 77 10.19 -1.03 10.04
#